data_AF-A0A1Q6E3V5-F1
#
_entry.id   AF-A0A1Q6E3V5-F1
#
_cell.length_a   1.000
_cell.length_b   1.000
_cell.length_c   1.000
_cell.angle_alpha   90.00
_cell.angle_beta   90.00
_cell.angle_gamma   90.00
#
_symmetry.space_group_name_H-M   'P 1'
#
loop_
_entity.id
_entity.type
_entity.pdbx_description
1 polymer ?
#
loop_
_entity_poly.entity_id
_entity_poly.type
_entity_poly.pdbx_seq_one_letter_code
_entity_poly.pdbx_strand_id
1 'polypeptide(L)' 'MLVECETLFTFENTETGRSYIVYTDNKTDEDGNTTVYASIYDPTAVEFNENSGLAALSLIPIEAEEEWNLVEQLLQDAAE' A
#
# COMPACT_ATOMS: atom_id res chain seq x y z
N MET A 1 -0.85 19.70 0.43
CA MET A 1 -2.14 19.01 0.69
C MET A 1 -1.77 17.64 1.21
N LEU A 2 -2.24 17.26 2.39
CA LEU A 2 -2.06 15.91 2.92
C LEU A 2 -3.37 15.15 2.64
N VAL A 3 -3.24 13.87 2.29
CA VAL A 3 -4.38 12.96 2.13
C VAL A 3 -4.29 11.94 3.25
N GLU A 4 -5.37 11.78 3.99
CA GLU A 4 -5.49 10.75 5.01
C GLU A 4 -5.86 9.44 4.32
N CYS A 5 -5.02 8.43 4.51
CA CYS A 5 -5.24 7.09 3.97
C CYS A 5 -5.24 6.09 5.13
N GLU A 6 -6.02 5.03 4.98
CA GLU A 6 -6.03 3.89 5.88
C GLU A 6 -5.30 2.72 5.23
N THR A 7 -4.35 2.14 5.97
CA THR A 7 -3.66 0.93 5.52
C THR A 7 -4.58 -0.27 5.68
N LEU A 8 -4.81 -0.99 4.58
CA LEU A 8 -5.57 -2.23 4.58
C LEU A 8 -4.68 -3.40 5.04
N PHE A 9 -3.55 -3.58 4.37
CA PHE A 9 -2.54 -4.59 4.75
C PHE A 9 -1.18 -4.30 4.11
N THR A 10 -0.15 -4.97 4.61
CA THR A 10 1.22 -4.95 4.09
C THR A 10 1.74 -6.36 3.98
N PHE A 11 2.50 -6.66 2.93
CA PHE A 11 3.16 -7.96 2.78
C PHE A 11 4.53 -7.81 2.15
N GLU A 12 5.38 -8.81 2.36
CA GLU A 12 6.69 -8.92 1.72
C GLU A 12 6.66 -10.07 0.71
N ASN A 13 7.10 -9.78 -0.51
CA ASN A 13 7.38 -10.84 -1.47
C ASN A 13 8.80 -11.35 -1.20
N THR A 14 8.90 -12.56 -0.67
CA THR A 14 10.16 -13.19 -0.30
C THR A 14 11.02 -13.59 -1.51
N GLU A 15 10.43 -13.70 -2.71
CA GLU A 15 11.16 -14.00 -3.94
C GLU A 15 11.89 -12.78 -4.49
N THR A 16 11.24 -11.61 -4.47
CA THR A 16 11.84 -10.35 -4.97
C THR A 16 12.50 -9.52 -3.88
N GLY A 17 12.21 -9.81 -2.60
CA GLY A 17 12.64 -9.02 -1.45
C GLY A 17 11.95 -7.66 -1.36
N ARG A 18 10.82 -7.46 -2.06
CA ARG A 18 10.08 -6.20 -2.08
C ARG A 18 8.95 -6.23 -1.07
N SER A 19 8.76 -5.11 -0.37
CA SER A 19 7.61 -4.92 0.53
C SER A 19 6.54 -4.08 -0.17
N TYR A 20 5.29 -4.48 0.01
CA TYR A 20 4.12 -3.86 -0.59
C TYR A 20 3.20 -3.36 0.51
N ILE A 21 2.64 -2.18 0.30
CA ILE A 21 1.63 -1.57 1.15
C ILE A 21 0.38 -1.32 0.34
N VAL A 22 -0.75 -1.77 0.88
CA VAL A 22 -2.08 -1.60 0.27
C VAL A 22 -2.91 -0.73 1.20
N TYR A 23 -3.49 0.32 0.65
CA TYR A 23 -4.18 1.37 1.43
C TYR A 23 -5.30 2.00 0.62
N THR A 24 -6.23 2.67 1.32
CA THR A 24 -7.37 3.38 0.70
C THR A 24 -7.47 4.79 1.26
N ASP A 25 -7.94 5.73 0.44
CA ASP A 25 -8.33 7.06 0.90
C ASP A 25 -9.83 7.14 1.25
N ASN A 26 -10.49 5.97 1.39
CA ASN A 26 -11.93 5.80 1.65
C ASN A 26 -12.84 6.48 0.62
N LYS A 27 -12.30 6.87 -0.54
CA LYS A 27 -13.13 7.37 -1.64
C LYS A 27 -13.79 6.22 -2.36
N THR A 28 -15.04 6.43 -2.74
CA THR A 28 -15.78 5.50 -3.59
C THR A 28 -15.83 6.02 -5.01
N ASP A 29 -15.76 5.09 -5.97
CA ASP A 29 -15.96 5.39 -7.38
C ASP A 29 -17.45 5.60 -7.72
N GLU A 30 -17.78 5.84 -8.99
CA GLU A 30 -19.14 6.08 -9.47
C GLU A 30 -20.07 4.87 -9.28
N ASP A 31 -19.51 3.66 -9.31
CA ASP A 31 -20.20 2.39 -9.04
C ASP A 31 -20.32 2.08 -7.53
N GLY A 32 -19.76 2.94 -6.67
CA GLY A 32 -19.82 2.81 -5.22
C GLY A 32 -18.78 1.87 -4.60
N ASN A 33 -17.76 1.46 -5.36
CA ASN A 33 -16.67 0.62 -4.85
C ASN A 33 -15.59 1.49 -4.21
N THR A 34 -15.02 1.01 -3.10
CA THR A 34 -13.91 1.69 -2.43
C THR A 34 -12.65 1.65 -3.30
N THR A 35 -12.02 2.81 -3.50
CA THR A 35 -10.78 2.92 -4.26
C THR A 35 -9.61 2.43 -3.42
N VAL A 36 -8.90 1.43 -3.92
CA VAL A 36 -7.73 0.84 -3.27
C VAL A 36 -6.47 1.18 -4.08
N TYR A 37 -5.41 1.52 -3.37
CA TYR A 37 -4.09 1.80 -3.92
C TYR A 37 -3.08 0.81 -3.37
N ALA A 38 -2.07 0.52 -4.16
CA ALA A 38 -0.94 -0.31 -3.75
C ALA A 38 0.36 0.32 -4.20
N SER A 39 1.40 0.18 -3.39
CA SER A 39 2.73 0.69 -3.68
C SER A 39 3.80 -0.18 -3.06
N ILE A 40 4.98 -0.16 -3.66
CA ILE A 40 6.19 -0.77 -3.10
C ILE A 40 6.83 0.24 -2.15
N TYR A 41 7.33 -0.24 -1.02
CA TYR A 41 8.10 0.58 -0.09
C TYR A 41 9.30 -0.19 0.45
N ASP A 42 10.29 0.54 0.94
CA ASP A 42 11.43 -0.05 1.63
C ASP A 42 11.26 0.16 3.15
N PRO A 43 11.09 -0.91 3.95
CA PRO A 43 10.86 -0.80 5.39
C PRO A 43 12.13 -0.32 6.14
N THR A 44 13.31 -0.43 5.54
CA THR A 44 14.58 0.00 6.13
C THR A 44 14.87 1.48 5.88
N ALA A 45 14.26 2.06 4.84
CA ALA A 45 14.35 3.47 4.48
C ALA A 45 13.31 4.36 5.20
N VAL A 46 12.56 3.81 6.15
CA VAL A 46 11.56 4.54 6.92
C VAL A 46 12.25 5.55 7.85
N GLU A 47 12.00 6.83 7.64
CA GLU A 47 12.55 7.92 8.44
C GLU A 47 11.56 8.36 9.50
N PHE A 48 11.87 8.11 10.78
CA PHE A 48 11.02 8.55 11.89
C PHE A 48 11.34 9.98 12.30
N ASN A 49 10.33 10.84 12.31
CA ASN A 49 10.43 12.21 12.81
C ASN A 49 9.92 12.29 14.25
N GLU A 50 10.84 12.33 15.21
CA GLU A 50 10.52 12.39 16.64
C GLU A 50 9.70 13.63 17.03
N ASN A 51 9.89 14.76 16.34
CA ASN A 51 9.15 15.99 16.64
C ASN A 51 7.68 15.93 16.21
N SER A 52 7.38 15.17 15.16
CA SER A 52 6.02 15.00 14.64
C SER A 52 5.35 13.72 15.13
N GLY A 53 6.12 12.74 15.63
CA GLY A 53 5.64 11.39 15.91
C GLY A 53 5.22 10.62 14.65
N LEU A 54 5.66 11.08 13.47
CA LEU A 54 5.30 10.51 12.17
C LEU A 54 6.51 9.86 11.51
N ALA A 55 6.29 8.78 10.80
CA ALA A 55 7.28 8.15 9.93
C ALA A 55 7.04 8.57 8.48
N ALA A 56 8.11 8.88 7.76
CA ALA A 56 8.10 9.13 6.32
C ALA A 56 8.68 7.90 5.60
N LEU A 57 8.02 7.49 4.52
CA LEU A 57 8.49 6.45 3.62
C LEU A 57 8.21 6.85 2.17
N SER A 58 9.08 6.42 1.27
CA SER A 58 8.88 6.62 -0.17
C SER A 58 8.05 5.49 -0.74
N LEU A 59 6.96 5.84 -1.42
CA LEU A 59 6.09 4.90 -2.13
C LEU A 59 6.47 4.88 -3.60
N ILE A 60 6.73 3.68 -4.11
CA ILE A 60 7.12 3.42 -5.49
C ILE A 60 5.92 2.76 -6.19
N PRO A 61 5.52 3.23 -7.39
CA PRO A 61 4.42 2.62 -8.12
C PRO A 61 4.75 1.18 -8.53
N ILE A 62 3.74 0.32 -8.50
CA ILE A 62 3.82 -1.03 -9.06
C ILE A 62 3.57 -0.92 -10.58
N GLU A 63 4.55 -1.32 -11.38
CA GLU A 63 4.45 -1.26 -12.84
C GLU A 63 4.17 -2.62 -13.49
N ALA A 64 4.52 -3.72 -12.81
CA ALA A 64 4.37 -5.07 -13.36
C ALA A 64 2.99 -5.65 -13.09
N GLU A 65 2.37 -6.23 -14.12
CA GLU A 65 1.06 -6.89 -14.03
C GLU A 65 1.08 -8.11 -13.10
N GLU A 66 2.21 -8.84 -13.04
CA GLU A 66 2.37 -9.99 -12.14
C GLU A 66 2.34 -9.55 -10.66
N GLU A 67 2.94 -8.40 -10.34
CA GLU A 67 2.90 -7.82 -8.99
C GLU A 67 1.48 -7.34 -8.64
N TRP A 68 0.76 -6.75 -9.59
CA TRP A 68 -0.65 -6.38 -9.41
C TRP A 68 -1.55 -7.59 -9.16
N ASN A 69 -1.40 -8.66 -9.95
CA ASN A 69 -2.16 -9.90 -9.74
C ASN A 69 -1.95 -10.49 -8.34
N LEU A 70 -0.75 -10.36 -7.76
CA LEU A 70 -0.48 -10.81 -6.39
C LEU A 70 -1.22 -9.94 -5.36
N VAL A 71 -1.19 -8.61 -5.52
CA VAL A 71 -1.92 -7.68 -4.65
C VAL A 71 -3.42 -7.95 -4.70
N GLU A 72 -3.99 -8.15 -5.89
CA GLU A 72 -5.41 -8.44 -6.07
C GLU A 72 -5.83 -9.75 -5.41
N GLN A 73 -5.03 -10.81 -5.57
CA GLN A 73 -5.29 -12.10 -4.90
C GLN A 73 -5.30 -11.95 -3.38
N LEU A 74 -4.30 -11.25 -2.81
CA LEU A 74 -4.23 -11.03 -1.36
C LEU A 74 -5.35 -10.12 -0.85
N LEU A 75 -5.77 -9.13 -1.65
CA LEU A 75 -6.90 -8.27 -1.31
C LEU A 75 -8.20 -9.08 -1.26
N GLN A 76 -8.40 -10.00 -2.21
CA GLN A 76 -9.55 -10.90 -2.21
C GLN A 76 -9.52 -11.83 -0.99
N ASP A 77 -8.38 -12.45 -0.69
CA ASP A 77 -8.20 -13.31 0.49
C ASP A 77 -8.44 -12.57 1.81
N ALA A 78 -8.10 -11.28 1.88
CA ALA A 78 -8.31 -10.44 3.06
C ALA A 78 -9.76 -9.93 3.21
N ALA A 79 -10.55 -9.98 2.14
CA ALA A 79 -11.95 -9.54 2.13
C ALA A 79 -12.95 -10.66 2.49
N GLU A 80 -12.53 -11.92 2.49
CA GLU A 80 -13.30 -13.09 2.95
C GLU A 80 -13.25 -13.31 4.48
#